data_AF-A0A820KYP2-F1
#
_entry.id   AF-A0A820KYP2-F1
#
_cell.length_a   1.000
_cell.length_b   1.000
_cell.length_c   1.000
_cell.angle_alpha   90.00
_cell.angle_beta   90.00
_cell.angle_gamma   90.00
#
_symmetry.space_group_name_H-M   'P 1'
#
loop_
_entity.id
_entity.type
_entity.pdbx_description
1 polymer ?
#
loop_
_entity_poly.entity_id
_entity_poly.type
_entity_poly.pdbx_seq_one_letter_code
_entity_poly.pdbx_strand_id
1 'polypeptide(L)'
;MIRRNQTDIQSGISFLRELNHTIHTHYPGVLCIAEETEGYPNLSRTMNFDLKWNIGWSNDARNFLRTPYAERSQHWKQKILDVLNCARWSDDKMICTLSHDDTDAGPISSKNILLNCVSHARNYMDKFADLRNLFAWQI
;
A
#
# COMPACT_ATOMS: atom_id res chain seq x y z
N MET A 1 3.38 23.04 -7.91
CA MET A 1 2.08 22.54 -8.40
C MET A 1 2.16 22.48 -9.92
N ILE A 2 2.45 21.31 -10.50
CA ILE A 2 2.57 21.13 -11.96
C ILE A 2 1.14 21.16 -12.52
N ARG A 3 0.83 22.10 -13.41
CA ARG A 3 -0.45 22.11 -14.14
C ARG A 3 -0.42 20.94 -15.13
N ARG A 4 -1.10 19.84 -14.80
CA ARG A 4 -1.27 18.70 -15.73
C ARG A 4 -2.31 19.09 -16.78
N ASN A 5 -1.89 19.32 -18.03
CA ASN A 5 -2.84 19.43 -19.12
C ASN A 5 -3.42 18.03 -19.40
N GLN A 6 -4.70 17.97 -19.76
CA GLN A 6 -5.42 16.71 -19.96
C GLN A 6 -4.85 15.87 -21.11
N THR A 7 -4.22 16.53 -22.10
CA THR A 7 -3.51 15.91 -23.23
C THR A 7 -2.25 15.15 -22.79
N ASP A 8 -1.54 15.65 -21.78
CA ASP A 8 -0.30 15.03 -21.28
C ASP A 8 -0.62 13.71 -20.56
N ILE A 9 -1.76 13.66 -19.87
CA ILE A 9 -2.25 12.45 -19.18
C ILE A 9 -2.55 11.34 -20.18
N GLN A 10 -3.25 11.64 -21.27
CA GLN A 10 -3.60 10.63 -22.29
C GLN A 10 -2.37 10.08 -23.01
N SER A 11 -1.38 10.94 -23.25
CA SER A 11 -0.11 10.53 -23.84
C SER A 11 0.66 9.58 -22.90
N GLY A 12 0.69 9.88 -21.60
CA GLY A 12 1.28 9.00 -20.58
C GLY A 12 0.57 7.65 -20.47
N ILE A 13 -0.76 7.62 -20.48
CA ILE A 13 -1.55 6.38 -20.45
C ILE A 13 -1.27 5.52 -21.69
N SER A 14 -1.19 6.14 -22.87
CA SER A 14 -0.90 5.44 -24.12
C SER A 14 0.50 4.83 -24.11
N PHE A 15 1.48 5.58 -23.61
CA PHE A 15 2.85 5.09 -23.42
C PHE A 15 2.90 3.88 -22.47
N LEU A 16 2.27 3.97 -21.30
CA LEU A 16 2.26 2.87 -20.32
C LEU A 16 1.59 1.60 -20.86
N ARG A 17 0.51 1.76 -21.64
CA ARG A 17 -0.15 0.66 -22.34
C ARG A 17 0.79 -0.06 -23.30
N GLU A 18 1.48 0.69 -24.15
CA GLU A 18 2.41 0.15 -25.13
C GLU A 18 3.61 -0.50 -24.46
N LEU A 19 4.14 0.12 -23.40
CA LEU A 19 5.24 -0.40 -22.59
C LEU A 19 4.89 -1.77 -22.00
N ASN A 20 3.79 -1.86 -21.25
CA ASN A 20 3.40 -3.11 -20.61
C ASN A 20 3.08 -4.18 -21.66
N HIS A 21 2.37 -3.84 -22.74
CA HIS A 21 2.13 -4.76 -23.85
C HIS A 21 3.43 -5.31 -24.45
N THR A 22 4.41 -4.44 -24.68
CA THR A 22 5.72 -4.83 -25.24
C THR A 22 6.48 -5.74 -24.28
N ILE A 23 6.49 -5.42 -22.98
CA ILE A 23 7.14 -6.25 -21.94
C ILE A 23 6.53 -7.64 -21.92
N HIS A 24 5.21 -7.77 -21.84
CA HIS A 24 4.56 -9.08 -21.76
C HIS A 24 4.67 -9.88 -23.06
N THR A 25 4.79 -9.21 -24.21
CA THR A 25 5.03 -9.89 -25.50
C THR A 25 6.42 -10.51 -25.57
N HIS A 26 7.45 -9.80 -25.11
CA HIS A 26 8.84 -10.27 -25.17
C HIS A 26 9.24 -11.14 -23.98
N TYR A 27 8.63 -10.92 -22.82
CA TYR A 27 8.96 -11.60 -21.57
C TYR A 27 7.68 -12.11 -20.86
N PRO A 28 7.07 -13.18 -21.37
CA PRO A 28 5.93 -13.81 -20.72
C PRO A 28 6.30 -14.26 -19.30
N GLY A 29 5.55 -13.79 -18.30
CA GLY A 29 5.75 -14.14 -16.88
C GLY A 29 6.42 -13.07 -16.02
N VAL A 30 6.89 -11.96 -16.60
CA VAL A 30 7.26 -10.77 -15.83
C VAL A 30 6.01 -10.11 -15.27
N LEU A 31 6.11 -9.59 -14.04
CA LEU A 31 5.06 -8.82 -13.39
C LEU A 31 5.32 -7.32 -13.54
N CYS A 32 4.34 -6.61 -14.10
CA CYS A 32 4.28 -5.15 -14.10
C CYS A 32 3.38 -4.70 -12.94
N ILE A 33 3.96 -4.03 -11.95
CA ILE A 33 3.26 -3.61 -10.71
C ILE A 33 3.19 -2.08 -10.65
N ALA A 34 2.01 -1.54 -10.40
CA ALA A 34 1.79 -0.10 -10.27
C ALA A 34 1.66 0.34 -8.81
N GLU A 35 2.28 1.47 -8.48
CA GLU A 35 1.98 2.26 -7.29
C GLU A 35 1.21 3.51 -7.74
N GLU A 36 -0.03 3.66 -7.29
CA GLU A 36 -0.89 4.78 -7.71
C GLU A 36 -1.79 5.23 -6.55
N THR A 37 -1.79 6.54 -6.28
CA THR A 37 -2.35 7.16 -5.07
C THR A 37 -3.62 7.98 -5.28
N GLU A 38 -3.96 8.35 -6.52
CA GLU A 38 -5.08 9.23 -6.86
C GLU A 38 -6.38 8.46 -7.13
N GLY A 39 -6.34 7.12 -7.06
CA GLY A 39 -7.54 6.28 -7.20
C GLY A 39 -7.96 6.10 -8.65
N TYR A 40 -7.03 6.17 -9.61
CA TYR A 40 -7.34 5.88 -11.01
C TYR A 40 -7.86 4.44 -11.14
N PRO A 41 -9.10 4.25 -11.60
CA PRO A 41 -9.72 2.93 -11.60
C PRO A 41 -9.21 2.10 -12.77
N ASN A 42 -9.26 0.77 -12.62
CA ASN A 42 -9.07 -0.19 -13.72
C ASN A 42 -7.66 -0.12 -14.36
N LEU A 43 -6.61 0.11 -13.60
CA LEU A 43 -5.22 0.13 -14.12
C LEU A 43 -4.83 -1.20 -14.76
N SER A 44 -5.30 -2.31 -14.21
CA SER A 44 -5.03 -3.66 -14.73
C SER A 44 -5.69 -3.84 -16.10
N ARG A 45 -6.95 -3.40 -16.25
CA ARG A 45 -7.70 -3.55 -17.51
C ARG A 45 -7.31 -2.51 -18.55
N THR A 46 -7.01 -1.29 -18.12
CA THR A 46 -6.71 -0.20 -19.04
C THR A 46 -5.24 -0.21 -19.43
N MET A 47 -4.30 -0.30 -18.50
CA MET A 47 -2.87 -0.17 -18.75
C MET A 47 -2.11 -1.49 -18.69
N ASN A 48 -2.80 -2.61 -18.52
CA ASN A 48 -2.21 -3.96 -18.51
C ASN A 48 -1.14 -4.15 -17.41
N PHE A 49 -1.38 -3.57 -16.23
CA PHE A 49 -0.62 -3.92 -15.03
C PHE A 49 -1.16 -5.23 -14.44
N ASP A 50 -0.28 -6.04 -13.87
CA ASP A 50 -0.67 -7.30 -13.23
C ASP A 50 -1.21 -7.09 -11.82
N LEU A 51 -0.59 -6.16 -11.08
CA LEU A 51 -0.88 -5.88 -9.68
C LEU A 51 -0.79 -4.38 -9.38
N LYS A 52 -1.52 -3.94 -8.37
CA LYS A 52 -1.52 -2.58 -7.85
C LYS A 52 -1.21 -2.57 -6.36
N TRP A 53 -0.38 -1.65 -5.89
CA TRP A 53 -0.15 -1.45 -4.46
C TRP A 53 -1.42 -0.95 -3.78
N ASN A 54 -1.76 -1.57 -2.65
CA ASN A 54 -2.84 -1.11 -1.81
C ASN A 54 -2.33 -0.12 -0.75
N ILE A 55 -2.19 1.14 -1.18
CA ILE A 55 -1.71 2.24 -0.34
C ILE A 55 -2.72 2.58 0.77
N GLY A 56 -4.03 2.35 0.53
CA GLY A 56 -5.06 2.47 1.55
C GLY A 56 -4.77 1.51 2.71
N TRP A 57 -4.61 0.23 2.38
CA TRP A 57 -4.23 -0.80 3.35
C TRP A 57 -2.94 -0.47 4.10
N SER A 58 -1.87 -0.05 3.41
CA SER A 58 -0.59 0.23 4.07
C SER A 58 -0.72 1.38 5.07
N ASN A 59 -1.50 2.42 4.72
CA ASN A 59 -1.79 3.54 5.60
C ASN A 59 -2.65 3.11 6.81
N ASP A 60 -3.68 2.30 6.59
CA ASP A 60 -4.57 1.84 7.66
C ASP A 60 -3.87 0.89 8.62
N ALA A 61 -3.00 0.01 8.10
CA ALA A 61 -2.12 -0.85 8.89
C ALA A 61 -1.21 -0.02 9.81
N ARG A 62 -0.53 1.00 9.29
CA ARG A 62 0.31 1.90 10.09
C ARG A 62 -0.50 2.67 11.12
N ASN A 63 -1.67 3.17 10.74
CA ASN A 63 -2.57 3.84 11.67
C ASN A 63 -3.06 2.90 12.77
N PHE A 64 -3.29 1.62 12.48
CA PHE A 64 -3.59 0.61 13.49
C PHE A 64 -2.45 0.42 14.48
N LEU A 65 -1.21 0.28 13.99
CA LEU A 65 -0.02 0.16 14.84
C LEU A 65 0.18 1.35 15.79
N ARG A 66 -0.16 2.56 15.33
CA ARG A 66 -0.09 3.79 16.15
C ARG A 66 -1.21 3.91 17.19
N THR A 67 -2.29 3.13 17.06
CA THR A 67 -3.47 3.25 17.93
C THR A 67 -3.25 2.56 19.27
N PRO A 68 -3.36 3.27 20.42
CA PRO A 68 -3.24 2.70 21.76
C PRO A 68 -4.13 1.47 21.96
N TYR A 69 -3.64 0.47 22.69
CA TYR A 69 -4.34 -0.81 22.89
C TYR A 69 -5.80 -0.66 23.35
N ALA A 70 -6.07 0.29 24.26
CA ALA A 70 -7.41 0.55 24.79
C ALA A 70 -8.38 1.11 23.75
N GLU A 71 -7.88 1.80 22.72
CA GLU A 71 -8.67 2.48 21.69
C GLU A 71 -8.89 1.61 20.45
N ARG A 72 -8.10 0.53 20.27
CA ARG A 72 -8.18 -0.34 19.08
C ARG A 72 -9.57 -0.94 18.87
N SER A 73 -10.31 -1.22 19.94
CA SER A 73 -11.68 -1.76 19.90
C SER A 73 -12.73 -0.76 19.43
N GLN A 74 -12.40 0.53 19.32
CA GLN A 74 -13.28 1.55 18.73
C GLN A 74 -12.98 1.74 17.24
N HIS A 75 -11.73 1.46 16.84
CA HIS A 75 -11.24 1.63 15.48
C HIS A 75 -11.20 0.34 14.64
N TRP A 76 -11.60 -0.81 15.21
CA TRP A 76 -11.52 -2.11 14.54
C TRP A 76 -12.38 -2.22 13.27
N LYS A 77 -13.58 -1.62 13.25
CA LYS A 77 -14.50 -1.70 12.10
C LYS A 77 -13.99 -0.97 10.87
N GLN A 78 -13.42 0.22 11.05
CA GLN A 78 -12.84 0.98 9.93
C GLN A 78 -11.68 0.17 9.31
N LYS A 79 -10.78 -0.34 10.14
CA LYS A 79 -9.46 -0.85 9.70
C LYS A 79 -9.45 -2.30 9.20
N ILE A 80 -10.34 -3.17 9.67
CA ILE A 80 -10.46 -4.55 9.18
C ILE A 80 -11.30 -4.64 7.91
N LEU A 81 -12.31 -3.77 7.78
CA LEU A 81 -13.16 -3.75 6.59
C LEU A 81 -12.38 -3.27 5.37
N ASP A 82 -11.54 -2.24 5.47
CA ASP A 82 -10.79 -1.73 4.30
C ASP A 82 -9.91 -2.79 3.63
N VAL A 83 -9.49 -3.82 4.36
CA VAL A 83 -8.67 -4.94 3.87
C VAL A 83 -9.49 -6.03 3.20
N LEU A 84 -10.62 -6.41 3.83
CA LEU A 84 -11.61 -7.31 3.22
C LEU A 84 -12.26 -6.68 1.99
N ASN A 85 -12.41 -5.36 1.99
CA ASN A 85 -13.05 -4.57 0.95
C ASN A 85 -12.10 -4.36 -0.24
N CYS A 86 -10.82 -4.05 0.00
CA CYS A 86 -9.86 -3.87 -1.09
C CYS A 86 -9.57 -5.17 -1.86
N ALA A 87 -9.48 -6.31 -1.18
CA ALA A 87 -9.21 -7.58 -1.88
C ALA A 87 -10.43 -8.14 -2.63
N ARG A 88 -11.66 -7.73 -2.28
CA ARG A 88 -12.91 -8.29 -2.85
C ARG A 88 -13.70 -7.33 -3.75
N TRP A 89 -13.51 -6.02 -3.65
CA TRP A 89 -14.34 -5.02 -4.35
C TRP A 89 -13.58 -4.05 -5.26
N SER A 90 -12.26 -4.18 -5.42
CA SER A 90 -11.55 -3.45 -6.47
C SER A 90 -11.61 -4.21 -7.81
N ASP A 91 -11.78 -3.47 -8.90
CA ASP A 91 -11.63 -4.01 -10.27
C ASP A 91 -10.17 -4.42 -10.58
N ASP A 92 -9.21 -3.91 -9.80
CA ASP A 92 -7.78 -4.18 -9.93
C ASP A 92 -7.32 -5.29 -8.98
N LYS A 93 -6.32 -6.07 -9.40
CA LYS A 93 -5.66 -7.04 -8.52
C LYS A 93 -4.71 -6.28 -7.59
N MET A 94 -5.02 -6.23 -6.30
CA MET A 94 -4.23 -5.45 -5.35
C MET A 94 -3.30 -6.32 -4.51
N ILE A 95 -2.16 -5.76 -4.11
CA ILE A 95 -1.23 -6.35 -3.14
C ILE A 95 -1.07 -5.47 -1.90
N CYS A 96 -1.04 -6.12 -0.74
CA CYS A 96 -0.80 -5.48 0.55
C CYS A 96 0.71 -5.32 0.75
N THR A 97 1.22 -4.11 0.53
CA THR A 97 2.66 -3.80 0.56
C THR A 97 3.01 -2.89 1.73
N LEU A 98 4.11 -3.21 2.42
CA LEU A 98 4.79 -2.30 3.35
C LEU A 98 6.17 -2.02 2.74
N SER A 99 6.35 -0.80 2.25
CA SER A 99 7.54 -0.37 1.54
C SER A 99 8.55 0.33 2.45
N HIS A 100 9.63 0.84 1.87
CA HIS A 100 10.61 1.66 2.58
C HIS A 100 10.05 3.03 3.00
N ASP A 101 9.06 3.55 2.27
CA ASP A 101 8.37 4.81 2.56
C ASP A 101 7.36 4.67 3.70
N ASP A 102 6.95 3.44 4.04
CA ASP A 102 6.01 3.12 5.11
C ASP A 102 6.68 3.04 6.50
N THR A 103 7.80 3.73 6.68
CA THR A 103 8.55 3.73 7.94
C THR A 103 8.34 5.04 8.71
N ASP A 104 8.22 4.94 10.03
CA ASP A 104 8.10 6.13 10.88
C ASP A 104 9.47 6.58 11.40
N ALA A 105 9.67 7.89 11.36
CA ALA A 105 10.80 8.53 12.00
C ALA A 105 10.79 8.23 13.49
N GLY A 106 11.91 7.71 13.98
CA GLY A 106 12.12 7.52 15.40
C GLY A 106 12.63 8.81 16.06
N PRO A 107 13.06 8.75 17.34
CA PRO A 107 13.85 9.81 17.96
C PRO A 107 15.02 10.23 17.07
N ILE A 108 15.52 11.45 17.25
CA ILE A 108 16.49 12.17 16.38
C ILE A 108 17.74 11.36 15.96
N SER A 109 18.07 10.24 16.63
CA SER A 109 19.19 9.33 16.32
C SER A 109 18.79 7.94 15.79
N SER A 110 17.50 7.67 15.60
CA SER A 110 16.99 6.32 15.28
C SER A 110 16.73 6.18 13.79
N LYS A 111 17.00 4.98 13.24
CA LYS A 111 16.61 4.65 11.87
C LYS A 111 15.09 4.67 11.73
N ASN A 112 14.60 5.13 10.58
CA ASN A 112 13.19 5.02 10.24
C ASN A 112 12.86 3.54 10.06
N ILE A 113 12.01 3.02 10.95
CA ILE A 113 11.62 1.61 10.96
C ILE A 113 10.15 1.49 11.35
N LEU A 114 9.50 0.44 10.86
CA LEU A 114 8.09 0.16 11.17
C LEU A 114 7.83 -0.04 12.67
N LEU A 115 8.84 -0.46 13.43
CA LEU A 115 8.76 -0.61 14.89
C LEU A 115 8.43 0.72 15.60
N ASN A 116 8.82 1.85 15.00
CA ASN A 116 8.54 3.18 15.54
C ASN A 116 7.06 3.54 15.45
N CYS A 117 6.29 2.89 14.56
CA CYS A 117 4.83 3.07 14.48
C CYS A 117 4.14 2.64 15.78
N VAL A 118 4.70 1.67 16.51
CA VAL A 118 4.18 1.20 17.81
C VAL A 118 4.75 2.07 18.93
N SER A 119 4.52 3.39 18.85
CA SER A 119 5.11 4.37 19.77
C SER A 119 4.54 4.30 21.19
N HIS A 120 3.29 3.85 21.34
CA HIS A 120 2.59 3.74 22.63
C HIS A 120 3.14 2.64 23.54
N ALA A 121 3.86 1.66 22.98
CA ALA A 121 4.30 0.48 23.72
C ALA A 121 5.58 0.81 24.49
N ARG A 122 5.60 0.45 25.78
CA ARG A 122 6.68 0.81 26.70
C ARG A 122 7.91 -0.09 26.58
N ASN A 123 7.71 -1.34 26.15
CA ASN A 123 8.78 -2.32 26.01
C ASN A 123 8.88 -2.80 24.55
N TYR A 124 10.03 -3.36 24.19
CA TYR A 124 10.25 -3.89 22.83
C TYR A 124 9.46 -5.15 22.54
N MET A 125 9.15 -5.97 23.55
CA MET A 125 8.43 -7.24 23.36
C MET A 125 7.03 -7.02 22.80
N ASP A 126 6.32 -6.02 23.33
CA ASP A 126 4.99 -5.61 22.87
C ASP A 126 5.05 -5.06 21.44
N LYS A 127 6.06 -4.23 21.14
CA LYS A 127 6.28 -3.72 19.77
C LYS A 127 6.51 -4.84 18.77
N PHE A 128 7.35 -5.82 19.11
CA PHE A 128 7.60 -6.97 18.25
C PHE A 128 6.37 -7.89 18.16
N ALA A 129 5.57 -8.01 19.22
CA ALA A 129 4.32 -8.78 19.18
C ALA A 129 3.32 -8.15 18.21
N ASP A 130 3.15 -6.83 18.25
CA ASP A 130 2.29 -6.11 17.30
C ASP A 130 2.77 -6.26 15.85
N LEU A 131 4.08 -6.14 15.60
CA LEU A 131 4.61 -6.36 14.24
C LEU A 131 4.39 -7.80 13.76
N ARG A 132 4.62 -8.81 14.61
CA ARG A 132 4.34 -10.21 14.25
C ARG A 132 2.87 -10.41 13.91
N ASN A 133 1.96 -9.82 14.68
CA ASN A 133 0.53 -9.88 14.40
C ASN A 133 0.17 -9.19 13.08
N LEU A 134 0.78 -8.04 12.78
CA LEU A 134 0.57 -7.36 11.51
C LEU A 134 1.04 -8.22 10.32
N PHE A 135 2.24 -8.78 10.39
CA PHE A 135 2.76 -9.64 9.32
C PHE A 135 1.98 -10.95 9.18
N ALA A 136 1.50 -11.52 10.30
CA ALA A 136 0.62 -12.70 10.27
C ALA A 136 -0.74 -12.38 9.60
N TRP A 137 -1.18 -11.13 9.64
CA TRP A 137 -2.40 -10.69 8.97
C TRP A 137 -2.19 -10.28 7.51
N GLN A 138 -0.97 -9.90 7.12
CA GLN A 138 -0.62 -9.53 5.75
C GLN A 138 -0.59 -10.73 4.78
N ILE A 139 -0.27 -11.92 5.29
CA ILE A 139 -0.16 -13.18 4.54
C ILE A 139 -1.53 -13.86 4.47
#